data_AF-A0A7J0FUQ0-F1
#
_entry.id   AF-A0A7J0FUQ0-F1
#
_cell.length_a   1.000
_cell.length_b   1.000
_cell.length_c   1.000
_cell.angle_alpha   90.00
_cell.angle_beta   90.00
_cell.angle_gamma   90.00
#
_symmetry.space_group_name_H-M   'P 1'
#
loop_
_entity.id
_entity.type
_entity.pdbx_description
1 polymer ?
#
loop_
_entity_poly.entity_id
_entity_poly.type
_entity_poly.pdbx_seq_one_letter_code
_entity_poly.pdbx_strand_id
1 'polypeptide(L)'
;MVSATSLIGIDFEFIPQLAVEYESSALIVKVDTDDEYEFARDMQVRGLPTLYFISPDPNKDAIRSEGLIPIQMMRDIIDNQM
;
A
#
# COMPACT_ATOMS: atom_id res chain seq x y z
N MET A 1 -2.74 10.19 -16.27
CA MET A 1 -1.63 9.23 -16.06
C MET A 1 -1.68 8.90 -14.58
N VAL A 2 -2.31 7.78 -14.22
CA VAL A 2 -2.69 7.48 -12.82
C VAL A 2 -1.57 6.68 -12.17
N SER A 3 -1.14 7.16 -11.00
CA SER A 3 -0.04 6.62 -10.17
C SER A 3 -0.40 5.26 -9.58
N ALA A 4 0.56 4.34 -9.51
CA ALA A 4 0.40 3.02 -8.95
C ALA A 4 0.79 2.98 -7.45
N THR A 5 -0.11 2.60 -6.54
CA THR A 5 0.21 2.35 -5.12
C THR A 5 0.03 0.86 -4.82
N SER A 6 1.14 0.15 -4.57
CA SER A 6 1.12 -1.28 -4.25
C SER A 6 1.04 -1.53 -2.75
N LEU A 7 -0.03 -2.20 -2.33
CA LEU A 7 -0.44 -2.52 -0.98
C LEU A 7 -0.35 -4.05 -0.79
N ILE A 8 0.80 -4.54 -0.36
CA ILE A 8 1.17 -5.96 -0.36
C ILE A 8 0.62 -6.69 0.89
N GLY A 9 -0.03 -7.85 0.70
CA GLY A 9 -0.26 -8.83 1.77
C GLY A 9 -1.65 -8.88 2.45
N ILE A 10 -2.34 -10.00 2.16
CA ILE A 10 -3.34 -10.80 2.92
C ILE A 10 -4.57 -10.09 3.53
N ASP A 11 -5.75 -10.71 3.31
CA ASP A 11 -7.12 -10.32 3.66
C ASP A 11 -7.32 -9.34 4.82
N PHE A 12 -7.19 -8.07 4.48
CA PHE A 12 -7.84 -6.99 5.20
C PHE A 12 -9.19 -6.72 4.55
N GLU A 13 -10.27 -7.00 5.28
CA GLU A 13 -11.66 -6.76 4.84
C GLU A 13 -11.90 -5.32 4.35
N PHE A 14 -11.11 -4.36 4.82
CA PHE A 14 -11.24 -2.95 4.48
C PHE A 14 -10.50 -2.52 3.20
N ILE A 15 -9.61 -3.33 2.63
CA ILE A 15 -8.86 -2.95 1.42
C ILE A 15 -9.76 -2.75 0.20
N PRO A 16 -10.74 -3.64 -0.07
CA PRO A 16 -11.71 -3.39 -1.13
C PRO A 16 -12.49 -2.09 -0.92
N GLN A 17 -12.86 -1.77 0.33
CA GLN A 17 -13.56 -0.52 0.64
C GLN A 17 -12.67 0.70 0.34
N LEU A 18 -11.41 0.70 0.76
CA LEU A 18 -10.47 1.77 0.47
C LEU A 18 -10.19 1.91 -1.03
N ALA A 19 -10.10 0.79 -1.77
CA ALA A 19 -9.92 0.82 -3.22
C ALA A 19 -11.08 1.52 -3.93
N VAL A 20 -12.32 1.31 -3.48
CA VAL A 20 -13.49 2.02 -4.01
C VAL A 20 -13.50 3.49 -3.55
N GLU A 21 -13.19 3.75 -2.28
CA GLU A 21 -13.16 5.10 -1.70
C GLU A 21 -12.16 6.01 -2.43
N TYR A 22 -11.00 5.47 -2.79
CA TYR A 22 -9.88 6.20 -3.38
C TYR A 22 -9.63 5.91 -4.87
N GLU A 23 -10.56 5.25 -5.58
CA GLU A 23 -10.37 4.84 -7.00
C GLU A 23 -9.92 6.00 -7.91
N SER A 24 -10.36 7.23 -7.60
CA SER A 24 -10.03 8.43 -8.39
C SER A 24 -8.69 9.09 -8.03
N SER A 25 -8.07 8.76 -6.89
CA SER A 25 -6.88 9.44 -6.36
C SER A 25 -5.72 8.52 -6.02
N ALA A 26 -5.96 7.23 -5.78
CA ALA A 26 -4.94 6.22 -5.52
C ALA A 26 -5.28 4.90 -6.20
N LEU A 27 -4.27 4.27 -6.80
CA LEU A 27 -4.37 2.88 -7.24
C LEU A 27 -3.99 1.99 -6.06
N ILE A 28 -4.85 1.09 -5.59
CA ILE A 28 -4.50 0.15 -4.52
C ILE A 28 -4.29 -1.25 -5.10
N VAL A 29 -3.07 -1.80 -5.01
CA VAL A 29 -2.71 -3.12 -5.59
C VAL A 29 -2.38 -4.13 -4.50
N LYS A 30 -3.13 -5.23 -4.41
CA LYS A 30 -2.72 -6.38 -3.58
C LYS A 30 -1.65 -7.20 -4.29
N VAL A 31 -0.59 -7.53 -3.57
CA VAL A 31 0.46 -8.47 -4.04
C VAL A 31 0.46 -9.69 -3.13
N ASP A 32 0.44 -10.86 -3.75
CA ASP A 32 0.66 -12.14 -3.09
C ASP A 32 2.16 -12.38 -2.96
N THR A 33 2.67 -12.38 -1.74
CA THR A 33 4.11 -12.54 -1.48
C THR A 33 4.60 -13.98 -1.56
N ASP A 34 3.69 -14.95 -1.52
CA ASP A 34 4.06 -16.35 -1.68
C ASP A 34 4.33 -16.64 -3.16
N ASP A 35 3.52 -16.06 -4.06
CA ASP A 35 3.73 -16.14 -5.51
C ASP A 35 4.84 -15.18 -6.00
N GLU A 36 4.89 -13.94 -5.49
CA GLU A 36 5.85 -12.90 -5.91
C GLU A 36 7.06 -12.81 -4.97
N TYR A 37 7.70 -13.94 -4.67
CA TYR A 37 8.76 -14.05 -3.66
C TYR A 37 9.97 -13.13 -3.91
N GLU A 38 10.47 -13.03 -5.15
CA GLU A 38 11.62 -12.19 -5.49
C GLU A 38 11.31 -10.71 -5.26
N PHE A 39 10.13 -10.27 -5.68
CA PHE A 39 9.65 -8.92 -5.45
C PHE A 39 9.49 -8.63 -3.95
N ALA A 40 8.90 -9.54 -3.18
CA ALA A 40 8.77 -9.40 -1.73
C ALA A 40 10.14 -9.28 -1.05
N ARG A 41 11.13 -10.05 -1.51
CA ARG A 41 12.51 -10.01 -1.02
C ARG A 41 13.20 -8.68 -1.36
N ASP A 42 13.10 -8.22 -2.60
CA ASP A 42 13.71 -6.96 -3.06
C ASP A 42 13.10 -5.76 -2.36
N MET A 43 11.78 -5.80 -2.16
CA MET A 43 11.03 -4.85 -1.34
C MET A 43 11.23 -5.07 0.16
N GLN A 44 12.13 -5.95 0.60
CA GLN A 44 12.46 -6.20 2.00
C GLN A 44 11.22 -6.45 2.89
N VAL A 45 10.22 -7.16 2.39
CA VAL A 45 9.05 -7.59 3.17
C VAL A 45 9.51 -8.68 4.15
N ARG A 46 9.43 -8.38 5.45
CA ARG A 46 9.91 -9.28 6.53
C ARG A 46 8.78 -9.94 7.32
N GLY A 47 7.57 -9.42 7.19
CA GLY A 47 6.39 -9.88 7.89
C GLY A 47 5.14 -9.33 7.21
N LEU A 48 4.01 -9.97 7.47
CA LEU A 48 2.74 -9.54 6.93
C LEU A 48 1.82 -9.08 8.07
N PRO A 49 0.95 -8.10 7.80
CA PRO A 49 0.88 -7.30 6.57
C PRO A 49 2.01 -6.26 6.46
N THR A 50 2.41 -5.88 5.25
CA THR A 50 3.36 -4.78 4.99
C THR A 50 2.79 -3.83 3.95
N LEU A 51 2.57 -2.58 4.33
CA LEU A 51 2.00 -1.54 3.48
C LEU A 51 3.09 -0.62 2.94
N TYR A 52 3.00 -0.31 1.64
CA TYR A 52 3.79 0.72 0.98
C TYR A 52 2.86 1.81 0.45
N PHE A 53 3.13 3.05 0.84
CA PHE A 53 2.50 4.24 0.28
C PHE A 53 3.54 4.94 -0.59
N ILE A 54 3.31 4.90 -1.90
CA ILE A 54 4.23 5.39 -2.92
C ILE A 54 3.58 6.59 -3.58
N SER A 55 4.16 7.77 -3.39
CA SER A 55 3.69 9.00 -4.03
C SER A 55 4.13 9.02 -5.52
N PRO A 56 3.32 9.60 -6.42
CA PRO A 56 3.77 9.90 -7.78
C PRO A 56 4.91 10.94 -7.84
N ASP A 57 5.14 11.71 -6.79
CA ASP A 57 6.24 12.67 -6.73
C ASP A 57 7.57 11.93 -6.51
N PRO A 58 8.50 11.94 -7.49
CA PRO A 58 9.77 11.22 -7.39
C PRO A 58 10.72 11.78 -6.31
N ASN A 59 10.41 12.94 -5.72
CA ASN A 59 11.18 13.52 -4.61
C ASN A 59 10.66 13.09 -3.24
N LYS A 60 9.52 12.39 -3.18
CA LYS A 60 8.98 11.84 -1.93
C LYS A 60 9.39 10.38 -1.79
N ASP A 61 10.00 10.06 -0.65
CA ASP A 61 10.26 8.68 -0.28
C ASP A 61 8.97 7.92 0.00
N ALA A 62 8.97 6.61 -0.28
CA ALA A 62 7.85 5.74 0.06
C ALA A 62 7.70 5.62 1.58
N ILE A 63 6.46 5.70 2.06
CA ILE A 63 6.15 5.43 3.46
C ILE A 63 5.87 3.94 3.60
N ARG A 64 6.54 3.30 4.55
CA ARG A 64 6.43 1.87 4.82
C ARG A 64 5.90 1.65 6.22
N SER A 65 4.97 0.71 6.36
CA SER A 65 4.52 0.25 7.66
C SER A 65 4.33 -1.25 7.69
N GLU A 66 4.79 -1.86 8.79
CA GLU A 66 4.61 -3.29 9.06
C GLU A 66 3.58 -3.48 10.17
N GLY A 67 2.80 -4.57 10.10
CA GLY A 67 1.83 -4.92 11.12
C GLY A 67 0.50 -4.15 11.00
N LEU A 68 -0.30 -4.20 12.06
CA LEU A 68 -1.66 -3.65 12.05
C LEU A 68 -1.64 -2.11 12.05
N ILE A 69 -2.14 -1.51 10.96
CA ILE A 69 -2.46 -0.08 10.89
C ILE A 69 -3.97 0.14 11.08
N PRO A 70 -4.39 1.13 11.90
CA PRO A 70 -5.77 1.59 11.94
C PRO A 70 -6.23 2.21 10.61
N ILE A 71 -7.46 1.95 10.18
CA ILE A 71 -7.98 2.46 8.91
C ILE A 71 -7.89 3.99 8.77
N GLN A 72 -8.12 4.72 9.87
CA GLN A 72 -8.04 6.18 9.85
C GLN A 72 -6.63 6.67 9.54
N MET A 73 -5.59 5.99 10.02
CA MET A 73 -4.21 6.34 9.73
C MET A 73 -3.88 6.13 8.24
N MET A 74 -4.44 5.10 7.59
CA MET A 74 -4.26 4.94 6.14
C MET A 74 -4.90 6.09 5.37
N ARG A 75 -6.12 6.50 5.75
CA ARG A 75 -6.79 7.68 5.15
C ARG A 75 -5.94 8.92 5.32
N ASP A 76 -5.46 9.17 6.55
CA ASP A 76 -4.66 10.35 6.85
C ASP A 76 -3.35 10.38 6.04
N ILE A 77 -2.72 9.23 5.78
CA ILE A 77 -1.55 9.12 4.90
C ILE A 77 -1.93 9.43 3.45
N ILE A 78 -2.98 8.82 2.91
CA ILE A 78 -3.41 9.03 1.52
C ILE A 78 -3.81 10.49 1.29
N ASP A 79 -4.58 11.09 2.20
CA ASP A 79 -5.15 12.43 2.02
C ASP A 79 -4.13 13.56 2.23
N ASN A 80 -3.16 13.37 3.13
CA ASN A 80 -2.28 14.46 3.56
C ASN A 80 -0.81 14.29 3.16
N GLN A 81 -0.38 13.07 2.81
CA GLN A 81 1.03 12.78 2.57
C GLN A 81 1.35 12.34 1.14
N MET A 82 0.39 11.77 0.40
CA MET A 82 0.59 11.35 -0.99
C MET A 82 0.51 12.53 -1.96
#